data_AF-A0A377VEK5-F1
#
_entry.id   AF-A0A377VEK5-F1
#
_cell.length_a   1.000
_cell.length_b   1.000
_cell.length_c   1.000
_cell.angle_alpha   90.00
_cell.angle_beta   90.00
_cell.angle_gamma   90.00
#
_symmetry.space_group_name_H-M   'P 1'
#
loop_
_entity.id
_entity.type
_entity.pdbx_description
1 polymer ?
#
loop_
_entity_poly.entity_id
_entity_poly.type
_entity_poly.pdbx_seq_one_letter_code
_entity_poly.pdbx_strand_id
1 'polypeptide(L)'
;MTDVTIKALASEIQTSVDRLIQQFADAGIRKSADDSVTSQEKQTLLTHLNREHGSAPDKLTLQRKTRSTLNIPGTGGKSKSVQIEVRKKRTFVKRDPQEAERLAAEEQAQREAEEQAVVKLKKQRNARRN
;
A
#
# COMPACT_ATOMS: atom_id res chain seq x y z
N MET A 1 -34.53 -2.84 -15.51
CA MET A 1 -33.51 -3.13 -16.54
C MET A 1 -33.23 -1.84 -17.26
N THR A 2 -31.97 -1.39 -17.28
CA THR A 2 -31.55 -0.20 -18.04
C THR A 2 -30.52 -0.65 -19.07
N ASP A 3 -31.02 -0.95 -20.27
CA ASP A 3 -30.17 -1.33 -21.40
C ASP A 3 -29.55 -0.05 -21.97
N VAL A 4 -28.22 -0.02 -22.09
CA VAL A 4 -27.49 1.14 -22.61
C VAL A 4 -26.65 0.69 -23.79
N THR A 5 -26.68 1.44 -24.89
CA THR A 5 -25.87 1.11 -26.07
C THR A 5 -24.38 1.31 -25.79
N ILE A 6 -23.54 0.52 -26.45
CA ILE A 6 -22.09 0.60 -26.29
C ILE A 6 -21.57 2.01 -26.63
N LYS A 7 -22.15 2.68 -27.64
CA LYS A 7 -21.82 4.07 -28.00
C LYS A 7 -22.13 5.06 -26.87
N ALA A 8 -23.28 4.92 -26.21
CA ALA A 8 -23.66 5.78 -25.09
C ALA A 8 -22.76 5.54 -23.88
N LEU A 9 -22.47 4.27 -23.57
CA LEU A 9 -21.58 3.87 -22.48
C LEU A 9 -20.15 4.36 -22.70
N ALA A 10 -19.63 4.24 -23.92
CA ALA A 10 -18.31 4.73 -24.32
C ALA A 10 -18.19 6.25 -24.16
N SER A 11 -19.24 6.99 -24.55
CA SER A 11 -19.29 8.45 -24.40
C SER A 11 -19.34 8.88 -22.92
N GLU A 12 -20.09 8.16 -22.09
CA GLU A 12 -20.20 8.42 -20.65
C GLU A 12 -18.85 8.20 -19.92
N ILE A 13 -18.14 7.12 -20.27
CA ILE A 13 -16.86 6.74 -19.64
C ILE A 13 -15.67 7.44 -20.34
N GLN A 14 -15.92 8.20 -21.41
CA GLN A 14 -14.89 8.87 -22.22
C GLN A 14 -13.82 7.91 -22.76
N THR A 15 -14.27 6.74 -23.24
CA THR A 15 -13.41 5.72 -23.85
C THR A 15 -13.84 5.46 -25.29
N SER A 16 -12.92 5.02 -26.14
CA SER A 16 -13.26 4.66 -27.53
C SER A 16 -14.11 3.39 -27.56
N VAL A 17 -15.08 3.35 -28.47
CA VAL A 17 -15.97 2.19 -28.70
C VAL A 17 -15.16 0.91 -28.94
N ASP A 18 -14.11 0.98 -29.75
CA ASP A 18 -13.27 -0.18 -30.07
C ASP A 18 -12.58 -0.78 -28.84
N ARG A 19 -12.10 0.07 -27.93
CA ARG A 19 -11.51 -0.36 -26.65
C ARG A 19 -12.53 -1.04 -25.75
N LEU A 20 -13.74 -0.51 -25.70
CA LEU A 20 -14.81 -1.07 -24.89
C LEU A 20 -15.24 -2.44 -25.43
N ILE A 21 -15.35 -2.59 -26.76
CA ILE A 21 -15.60 -3.88 -27.42
C ILE A 21 -14.48 -4.88 -27.09
N GLN A 22 -13.22 -4.45 -27.16
CA GLN A 22 -12.09 -5.29 -26.80
C GLN A 22 -12.18 -5.78 -25.35
N GLN A 23 -12.50 -4.87 -24.40
CA GLN A 23 -12.64 -5.24 -22.98
C GLN A 23 -13.81 -6.19 -22.73
N PHE A 24 -14.92 -6.04 -23.45
CA PHE A 24 -16.02 -7.00 -23.40
C PHE A 24 -15.60 -8.36 -23.96
N ALA A 25 -14.85 -8.38 -25.05
CA ALA A 25 -14.31 -9.62 -25.63
C ALA A 25 -13.36 -10.33 -24.65
N ASP A 26 -12.49 -9.58 -23.97
CA ASP A 26 -11.59 -10.09 -22.93
C ASP A 26 -12.37 -10.67 -21.74
N ALA A 27 -13.50 -10.03 -21.38
CA ALA A 27 -14.45 -10.54 -20.38
C ALA A 27 -15.32 -11.72 -20.88
N GLY A 28 -15.14 -12.19 -22.11
CA GLY A 28 -15.86 -13.33 -22.69
C GLY A 28 -17.22 -12.99 -23.32
N ILE A 29 -17.55 -11.71 -23.47
CA ILE A 29 -18.81 -11.22 -24.04
C ILE A 29 -18.52 -10.58 -25.40
N ARG A 30 -18.92 -11.23 -26.50
CA ARG A 30 -18.75 -10.65 -27.84
C ARG A 30 -19.90 -9.70 -28.14
N LYS A 31 -19.60 -8.43 -28.38
CA LYS A 31 -20.56 -7.39 -28.76
C LYS A 31 -20.02 -6.51 -29.89
N SER A 32 -20.95 -5.90 -30.61
CA SER A 32 -20.72 -5.03 -31.75
C SER A 32 -20.99 -3.57 -31.37
N ALA A 33 -20.52 -2.61 -32.16
CA ALA A 33 -20.66 -1.18 -31.84
C ALA A 33 -22.11 -0.69 -31.64
N ASP A 34 -23.09 -1.38 -32.21
CA ASP A 34 -24.51 -1.04 -32.15
C ASP A 34 -25.30 -1.84 -31.09
N ASP A 35 -24.64 -2.79 -30.41
CA ASP A 35 -25.31 -3.63 -29.43
C ASP A 35 -25.59 -2.89 -28.12
N SER A 36 -26.62 -3.37 -27.40
CA SER A 36 -26.93 -2.94 -26.04
C SER A 36 -26.20 -3.77 -25.00
N VAL A 37 -25.85 -3.11 -23.89
CA VAL A 37 -25.24 -3.69 -22.71
C VAL A 37 -26.25 -3.72 -21.58
N THR A 38 -26.50 -4.91 -21.06
CA THR A 38 -27.36 -5.16 -19.90
C THR A 38 -26.63 -4.84 -18.60
N SER A 39 -27.37 -4.67 -17.51
CA SER A 39 -26.76 -4.43 -16.18
C SER A 39 -25.86 -5.58 -15.71
N GLN A 40 -26.15 -6.82 -16.11
CA GLN A 40 -25.33 -8.00 -15.78
C GLN A 40 -23.98 -7.95 -16.49
N GLU A 41 -23.97 -7.63 -17.78
CA GLU A 41 -22.74 -7.54 -18.58
C GLU A 41 -21.83 -6.41 -18.08
N LYS A 42 -22.42 -5.28 -17.65
CA LYS A 42 -21.67 -4.21 -16.98
C LYS A 42 -20.97 -4.70 -15.72
N GLN A 43 -21.65 -5.49 -14.90
CA GLN A 43 -21.07 -6.05 -13.67
C GLN A 43 -19.93 -7.02 -13.98
N THR A 44 -20.08 -7.87 -15.01
CA THR A 44 -19.02 -8.78 -15.47
C THR A 44 -17.80 -7.99 -15.96
N LEU A 45 -18.00 -6.94 -16.77
CA LEU A 45 -16.92 -6.06 -17.21
C LEU A 45 -16.20 -5.41 -16.01
N LEU A 46 -16.95 -4.86 -15.05
CA LEU A 46 -16.36 -4.27 -13.84
C LEU A 46 -15.55 -5.29 -13.03
N THR A 47 -16.05 -6.52 -12.91
CA THR A 47 -15.35 -7.60 -12.20
C THR A 47 -14.04 -7.96 -12.90
N HIS A 48 -14.06 -8.03 -14.24
CA HIS A 48 -12.86 -8.26 -15.05
C HIS A 48 -11.84 -7.12 -14.89
N LEU A 49 -12.28 -5.86 -15.04
CA LEU A 49 -11.41 -4.70 -14.88
C LEU A 49 -10.85 -4.59 -13.46
N ASN A 50 -11.62 -4.91 -12.43
CA ASN A 50 -11.13 -4.96 -11.05
C ASN A 50 -10.15 -6.11 -10.79
N ARG A 51 -10.24 -7.21 -11.55
CA ARG A 51 -9.25 -8.30 -11.46
C ARG A 51 -7.93 -7.91 -12.15
N GLU A 52 -8.01 -7.30 -13.32
CA GLU A 52 -6.85 -6.87 -14.12
C GLU A 52 -6.15 -5.63 -13.51
N HIS A 53 -6.92 -4.65 -13.02
CA HIS A 53 -6.40 -3.38 -12.49
C HIS A 53 -6.43 -3.26 -10.96
N GLY A 54 -7.23 -4.08 -10.27
CA GLY A 54 -7.31 -4.10 -8.80
C GLY A 54 -6.24 -4.96 -8.13
N SER A 55 -5.33 -5.55 -8.91
CA SER A 55 -4.01 -5.94 -8.40
C SER A 55 -3.20 -4.68 -8.13
N ALA A 56 -3.57 -3.97 -7.06
CA ALA A 56 -2.61 -3.14 -6.34
C ALA A 56 -1.39 -4.03 -6.09
N PRO A 57 -0.16 -3.56 -6.37
CA PRO A 57 1.02 -4.40 -6.34
C PRO A 57 1.05 -5.16 -5.02
N ASP A 58 1.22 -6.48 -5.09
CA ASP A 58 1.29 -7.36 -3.91
C ASP A 58 2.30 -6.87 -2.88
N LYS A 59 3.25 -6.03 -3.32
CA LYS A 59 4.33 -5.45 -2.54
C LYS A 59 4.39 -3.93 -2.73
N LEU A 60 4.05 -3.17 -1.70
CA LEU A 60 4.25 -1.72 -1.63
C LEU A 60 5.48 -1.39 -0.78
N THR A 61 6.51 -0.78 -1.38
CA THR A 61 7.71 -0.37 -0.63
C THR A 61 7.70 1.14 -0.35
N LEU A 62 7.60 1.51 0.92
CA LEU A 62 7.73 2.88 1.41
C LEU A 62 9.19 3.18 1.79
N GLN A 63 9.76 4.22 1.20
CA GLN A 63 11.10 4.70 1.54
C GLN A 63 10.97 5.94 2.43
N ARG A 64 11.67 5.96 3.57
CA ARG A 64 11.75 7.12 4.46
C ARG A 64 13.20 7.55 4.64
N LYS A 65 13.43 8.85 4.58
CA LYS A 65 14.73 9.48 4.79
C LYS A 65 14.66 10.37 6.03
N THR A 66 15.57 10.15 6.97
CA THR A 66 15.70 10.95 8.20
C THR A 66 17.12 11.49 8.26
N ARG A 67 17.27 12.79 8.51
CA ARG A 67 18.57 13.44 8.68
C ARG A 67 18.79 13.78 10.16
N SER A 68 19.99 13.53 10.67
CA SER A 68 20.40 13.92 12.01
C SER A 68 21.83 14.49 11.97
N THR A 69 22.13 15.42 12.87
CA THR A 69 23.49 15.96 13.03
C THR A 69 24.13 15.33 14.25
N LEU A 70 25.25 14.63 14.06
CA LEU A 70 26.04 14.09 15.16
C LEU A 70 27.19 15.06 15.47
N ASN A 71 27.23 15.54 16.70
CA ASN A 71 28.34 16.36 17.20
C ASN A 71 29.37 15.44 17.84
N ILE A 72 30.59 15.44 17.30
CA ILE A 72 31.71 14.65 17.78
C ILE A 72 32.63 15.58 18.57
N PRO A 73 32.87 15.32 19.88
CA PRO A 73 33.85 16.07 20.64
C PRO A 73 35.24 15.75 20.11
N GLY A 74 35.97 16.76 19.64
CA GLY A 74 37.35 16.63 19.18
C GLY A 74 38.35 16.84 20.32
N THR A 75 39.51 16.18 20.23
CA THR A 75 40.66 16.45 21.10
C THR A 75 41.10 17.90 20.92
N GLY A 76 41.10 18.69 22.00
CA GLY A 76 41.50 20.11 21.98
C GLY A 76 40.36 21.13 21.81
N GLY A 77 39.11 20.79 22.16
CA GLY A 77 38.02 21.76 22.31
C GLY A 77 37.30 22.17 21.01
N LYS A 78 37.69 21.62 19.86
CA LYS A 78 37.03 21.87 18.56
C LYS A 78 36.02 20.74 18.27
N SER A 79 34.73 21.05 18.32
CA SER A 79 33.64 20.12 17.98
C SER A 79 33.50 20.00 16.46
N LYS A 80 33.40 18.78 15.93
CA LYS A 80 33.06 18.53 14.52
C LYS A 80 31.60 18.08 14.44
N SER A 81 30.83 18.62 13.49
CA SER A 81 29.47 18.16 13.21
C SER A 81 29.45 17.35 11.92
N VAL A 82 28.78 16.19 11.96
CA VAL A 82 28.58 15.32 10.80
C VAL A 82 27.08 15.21 10.53
N GLN A 83 26.66 15.53 9.31
CA GLN A 83 25.29 15.30 8.87
C GLN A 83 25.14 13.83 8.47
N ILE A 84 24.25 13.11 9.15
CA ILE A 84 23.95 11.71 8.91
C ILE A 84 22.57 11.63 8.25
N GLU A 85 22.49 10.92 7.13
CA GLU A 85 21.24 10.62 6.45
C GLU A 85 20.94 9.11 6.58
N VAL A 86 19.93 8.77 7.35
CA VAL A 86 19.45 7.38 7.48
C VAL A 86 18.32 7.15 6.49
N ARG A 87 18.48 6.15 5.62
CA ARG A 87 17.47 5.70 4.67
C ARG A 87 16.86 4.39 5.14
N LYS A 88 15.56 4.38 5.45
CA LYS A 88 14.81 3.19 5.86
C LYS A 88 13.85 2.78 4.74
N LYS A 89 13.84 1.48 4.43
CA LYS A 89 12.84 0.85 3.57
C LYS A 89 11.82 0.10 4.44
N ARG A 90 10.52 0.29 4.20
CA ARG A 90 9.44 -0.53 4.77
C ARG A 90 8.65 -1.12 3.62
N THR A 91 8.46 -2.43 3.62
CA THR A 91 7.73 -3.12 2.56
C THR A 91 6.45 -3.69 3.15
N PHE A 92 5.30 -3.27 2.62
CA PHE A 92 3.99 -3.81 2.95
C PHE A 92 3.59 -4.83 1.89
N VAL A 93 3.15 -5.99 2.32
CA VAL A 93 2.63 -7.04 1.44
C VAL A 93 1.13 -7.15 1.69
N LYS A 94 0.32 -7.21 0.62
CA LYS A 94 -1.13 -7.37 0.73
C LYS A 94 -1.41 -8.78 1.26
N ARG A 95 -1.72 -8.92 2.56
CA ARG A 95 -2.03 -10.20 3.21
C ARG A 95 -3.53 -10.38 3.39
N ASP A 96 -3.97 -11.62 3.39
CA ASP A 96 -5.34 -11.99 3.75
C ASP A 96 -5.67 -11.51 5.19
N PRO A 97 -6.92 -11.07 5.43
CA PRO A 97 -7.30 -10.41 6.69
C PRO A 97 -7.08 -11.28 7.94
N GLN A 98 -7.21 -12.61 7.83
CA GLN A 98 -6.96 -13.53 8.95
C GLN A 98 -5.48 -13.65 9.34
N GLU A 99 -4.55 -13.56 8.39
CA GLU A 99 -3.12 -13.56 8.70
C GLU A 99 -2.67 -12.18 9.20
N ALA A 100 -3.30 -11.11 8.73
CA ALA A 100 -3.02 -9.75 9.18
C ALA A 100 -3.33 -9.55 10.68
N GLU A 101 -4.44 -10.09 11.19
CA GLU A 101 -4.78 -10.03 12.62
C GLU A 101 -3.80 -10.80 13.50
N ARG A 102 -3.39 -12.01 13.06
CA ARG A 102 -2.42 -12.83 13.82
C ARG A 102 -1.06 -12.14 13.95
N LEU A 103 -0.57 -11.55 12.87
CA LEU A 103 0.70 -10.82 12.88
C LEU A 103 0.63 -9.49 13.62
N ALA A 104 -0.51 -8.80 13.59
CA ALA A 104 -0.71 -7.57 14.36
C ALA A 104 -0.69 -7.84 15.87
N ALA A 105 -1.29 -8.94 16.32
CA ALA A 105 -1.23 -9.37 17.71
C ALA A 105 0.21 -9.73 18.14
N GLU A 106 0.97 -10.39 17.27
CA GLU A 106 2.38 -10.73 17.53
C GLU A 106 3.29 -9.48 17.57
N GLU A 107 3.08 -8.52 16.66
CA GLU A 107 3.81 -7.25 16.66
C GLU A 107 3.50 -6.40 17.90
N GLN A 108 2.25 -6.42 18.38
CA GLN A 108 1.87 -5.75 19.63
C GLN A 108 2.55 -6.38 20.84
N ALA A 109 2.55 -7.71 20.94
CA ALA A 109 3.23 -8.42 22.02
C ALA A 109 4.75 -8.13 22.05
N GLN A 110 5.40 -8.04 20.87
CA GLN A 110 6.82 -7.68 20.79
C GLN A 110 7.09 -6.23 21.23
N ARG A 111 6.23 -5.28 20.86
CA ARG A 111 6.37 -3.87 21.30
C ARG A 111 6.21 -3.73 22.81
N GLU A 112 5.22 -4.41 23.40
CA GLU A 112 5.02 -4.39 24.86
C GLU A 112 6.21 -5.00 25.62
N ALA A 113 6.77 -6.11 25.11
CA ALA A 113 7.97 -6.70 25.69
C ALA A 113 9.20 -5.77 25.60
N GLU A 114 9.37 -5.08 24.47
CA GLU A 114 10.47 -4.13 24.27
C GLU A 114 10.31 -2.89 25.17
N GLU A 115 9.09 -2.36 25.31
CA GLU A 115 8.80 -1.25 26.24
C GLU A 115 9.05 -1.63 27.70
N GLN A 116 8.63 -2.84 28.11
CA GLN A 116 8.89 -3.34 29.46
C GLN A 116 10.39 -3.50 29.72
N ALA A 117 11.15 -3.99 28.74
CA ALA A 117 12.60 -4.09 28.83
C ALA A 117 13.26 -2.71 28.99
N VAL A 118 12.85 -1.72 28.20
CA VAL A 118 13.35 -0.34 28.28
C VAL A 118 13.02 0.31 29.64
N VAL A 119 11.80 0.11 30.16
CA VAL A 119 11.39 0.62 31.47
C VAL A 119 12.22 -0.02 32.59
N LYS A 120 12.46 -1.34 32.53
CA LYS A 120 13.27 -2.06 33.51
C LYS A 120 14.73 -1.57 33.50
N LEU A 121 15.29 -1.35 32.32
CA LEU A 121 16.65 -0.82 32.15
C LEU A 121 16.77 0.62 32.67
N LYS A 122 15.76 1.47 32.43
CA LYS A 122 15.68 2.81 33.01
C LYS A 122 15.62 2.80 34.53
N LYS A 123 14.80 1.92 35.13
CA LYS A 123 14.72 1.76 36.59
C LYS A 123 16.05 1.32 37.18
N GLN A 124 16.71 0.33 36.57
CA GLN A 124 18.02 -0.16 37.04
C GLN A 124 19.11 0.92 36.93
N ARG A 125 19.08 1.73 35.87
CA ARG A 125 20.01 2.86 35.70
C ARG A 125 19.80 3.95 36.75
N ASN A 126 18.55 4.25 37.12
CA ASN A 126 18.26 5.21 38.18
C ASN A 126 18.64 4.68 39.56
N ALA A 127 18.41 3.39 39.84
CA ALA A 127 18.79 2.77 41.11
C ALA A 127 20.31 2.70 41.32
N ARG A 128 21.10 2.62 40.24
CA ARG A 128 22.58 2.70 40.30
C ARG A 128 23.13 4.12 40.46
N ARG A 129 22.28 5.15 40.37
CA ARG A 129 22.68 6.56 40.38
C ARG A 129 22.42 7.25 41.73
N ASN A 130 21.62 6.66 42.61
CA ASN A 130 21.51 7.00 44.02
C ASN A 130 22.43 6.11 44.85
#